data_AF-A0A4R8GAP3-F1
#
_entry.id   AF-A0A4R8GAP3-F1
#
_cell.length_a   1.000
_cell.length_b   1.000
_cell.length_c   1.000
_cell.angle_alpha   90.00
_cell.angle_beta   90.00
_cell.angle_gamma   90.00
#
_symmetry.space_group_name_H-M   'P 1'
#
loop_
_entity.id
_entity.type
_entity.pdbx_description
1 polymer ?
#
loop_
_entity_poly.entity_id
_entity_poly.type
_entity_poly.pdbx_seq_one_letter_code
_entity_poly.pdbx_strand_id
1 'polypeptide(L)'
;MQVTETLKDGLKRGYTITVTAAELEAKVNEKLAEAQPQIEMKGFRKGKVPMPLLKKQFGERLMGEAMQETIDGAMSSHFDESGDRPAMQPQVKMTDEDWKPGDDVTVEMTYEALPEIPETDLKAIKLEKLIVEPAEAEITEALEKLAGTAQTYADRRKGSKAKEGDQVIIDFVGKLGDEPFEGGSAEDYPLVLGSDSFIPGFEDQLVGAKAEDEVTVTVTFPENYGAENLKGKEATFDVTVKAVKAPKPAEIDDDLAKQFGAEDLEALKGQVAERLKAEFGGAARAVMKRALLDALDEAVQFEVPPSLLEAEAGQIAHQLYHEEHPDDHGHDHGAIEPTEEHLKLAERRVRLGLLLAEIGRKAEVSVSDNEMTQAVLAQARQFPGQERQFFEYVRQNQALQQQIRAPLFEDKVVDYVFELADVTEKPVSKDDLQKAVEKLEEE
;
A
#
# COMPACT_ATOMS: atom_id res chain seq x y z
N MET A 1 -14.07 40.41 -15.49
CA MET A 1 -13.40 39.16 -15.85
C MET A 1 -13.96 38.70 -17.18
N GLN A 2 -13.08 38.33 -18.09
CA GLN A 2 -13.45 37.84 -19.42
C GLN A 2 -12.68 36.56 -19.69
N VAL A 3 -13.40 35.49 -20.04
CA VAL A 3 -12.83 34.22 -20.48
C VAL A 3 -13.11 34.09 -21.97
N THR A 4 -12.07 33.93 -22.78
CA THR A 4 -12.18 33.83 -24.24
C THR A 4 -11.54 32.53 -24.72
N GLU A 5 -12.27 31.72 -25.47
CA GLU A 5 -11.74 30.48 -26.07
C GLU A 5 -10.70 30.81 -27.14
N THR A 6 -9.50 30.24 -27.02
CA THR A 6 -8.39 30.41 -27.96
C THR A 6 -8.10 29.13 -28.75
N LEU A 7 -8.37 27.96 -28.17
CA LEU A 7 -8.12 26.66 -28.78
C LEU A 7 -9.21 25.66 -28.41
N LYS A 8 -9.69 24.93 -29.43
CA LYS A 8 -10.54 23.74 -29.27
C LYS A 8 -10.20 22.73 -30.35
N ASP A 9 -9.37 21.75 -30.01
CA ASP A 9 -8.88 20.72 -30.92
C ASP A 9 -8.85 19.36 -30.21
N GLY A 10 -9.70 18.42 -30.65
CA GLY A 10 -9.92 17.15 -29.95
C GLY A 10 -10.29 17.36 -28.48
N LEU A 11 -9.51 16.77 -27.58
CA LEU A 11 -9.62 16.96 -26.13
C LEU A 11 -8.93 18.23 -25.62
N LYS A 12 -8.06 18.87 -26.41
CA LYS A 12 -7.34 20.07 -26.00
C LYS A 12 -8.24 21.30 -25.97
N ARG A 13 -8.03 22.11 -24.95
CA ARG A 13 -8.75 23.35 -24.67
C ARG A 13 -7.75 24.43 -24.33
N GLY A 14 -7.99 25.64 -24.84
CA GLY A 14 -7.22 26.83 -24.53
C GLY A 14 -8.15 28.02 -24.32
N TYR A 15 -7.88 28.78 -23.28
CA TYR A 15 -8.63 29.99 -22.93
C TYR A 15 -7.69 31.10 -22.49
N THR A 16 -8.06 32.33 -22.81
CA THR A 16 -7.45 33.52 -22.21
C THR A 16 -8.38 34.06 -21.14
N ILE A 17 -7.86 34.20 -19.92
CA ILE A 17 -8.53 34.80 -18.78
C ILE A 17 -7.93 36.18 -18.56
N THR A 18 -8.75 37.22 -18.72
CA THR A 18 -8.37 38.60 -18.40
C THR A 18 -9.04 39.03 -17.10
N VAL A 19 -8.19 39.35 -16.11
CA VAL A 19 -8.58 39.91 -14.81
C VAL A 19 -8.20 41.38 -14.80
N THR A 20 -9.18 42.25 -14.61
CA THR A 20 -8.90 43.69 -14.64
C THR A 20 -8.18 44.15 -13.37
N ALA A 21 -7.40 45.23 -13.46
CA ALA A 21 -6.74 45.83 -12.30
C ALA A 21 -7.74 46.21 -11.18
N ALA A 22 -8.94 46.63 -11.57
CA ALA A 22 -10.01 46.98 -10.64
C ALA A 22 -10.53 45.76 -9.85
N GLU A 23 -10.62 44.59 -10.49
CA GLU A 23 -11.04 43.34 -9.85
C GLU A 23 -9.99 42.85 -8.87
N LEU A 24 -8.71 42.90 -9.25
CA LEU A 24 -7.61 42.56 -8.36
C LEU A 24 -7.53 43.51 -7.17
N GLU A 25 -7.71 44.82 -7.41
CA GLU A 25 -7.75 45.80 -6.33
C GLU A 25 -8.93 45.54 -5.37
N ALA A 26 -10.10 45.20 -5.90
CA ALA A 26 -11.26 44.84 -5.08
C ALA A 26 -10.96 43.61 -4.21
N LYS A 27 -10.33 42.57 -4.77
CA LYS A 27 -9.96 41.35 -4.04
C LYS A 27 -8.90 41.60 -2.96
N VAL A 28 -7.90 42.44 -3.26
CA VAL A 28 -6.92 42.87 -2.24
C VAL A 28 -7.60 43.64 -1.11
N ASN A 29 -8.54 44.53 -1.43
CA ASN A 29 -9.28 45.27 -0.41
C ASN A 29 -10.16 44.37 0.46
N GLU A 30 -10.78 43.34 -0.12
CA GLU A 30 -11.54 42.31 0.58
C GLU A 30 -10.65 41.58 1.59
N LYS A 31 -9.51 41.03 1.17
CA LYS A 31 -8.54 40.35 2.06
C LYS A 31 -8.04 41.25 3.17
N LEU A 32 -7.72 42.50 2.85
CA LEU A 32 -7.29 43.47 3.87
C LEU A 32 -8.40 43.77 4.88
N ALA A 33 -9.67 43.80 4.46
CA ALA A 33 -10.81 43.97 5.36
C ALA A 33 -11.02 42.75 6.27
N GLU A 34 -10.84 41.53 5.76
CA GLU A 34 -10.91 40.29 6.54
C GLU A 34 -9.77 40.18 7.56
N ALA A 35 -8.56 40.58 7.18
CA ALA A 35 -7.39 40.57 8.06
C ALA A 35 -7.39 41.72 9.08
N GLN A 36 -8.02 42.86 8.75
CA GLN A 36 -8.01 44.08 9.56
C GLN A 36 -8.27 43.84 11.06
N PRO A 37 -9.28 43.06 11.51
CA PRO A 37 -9.59 42.84 12.92
C PRO A 37 -8.44 42.22 13.73
N GLN A 38 -7.56 41.48 13.06
CA GLN A 38 -6.46 40.75 13.69
C GLN A 38 -5.15 41.57 13.72
N ILE A 39 -5.04 42.58 12.86
CA ILE A 39 -3.81 43.36 12.69
C ILE A 39 -3.62 44.35 13.84
N GLU A 40 -2.40 44.33 14.40
CA GLU A 40 -1.89 45.30 15.36
C GLU A 40 -0.76 46.11 14.72
N MET A 41 -0.85 47.44 14.82
CA MET A 41 0.13 48.35 14.23
C MET A 41 0.42 49.50 15.19
N LYS A 42 1.70 49.86 15.32
CA LYS A 42 2.15 50.92 16.24
C LYS A 42 1.38 52.22 15.98
N GLY A 43 0.75 52.75 17.02
CA GLY A 43 -0.05 53.99 16.96
C GLY A 43 -1.53 53.79 16.65
N PHE A 44 -1.98 52.57 16.38
CA PHE A 44 -3.39 52.24 16.14
C PHE A 44 -3.87 51.16 17.09
N ARG A 45 -5.13 51.27 17.52
CA ARG A 45 -5.78 50.18 18.27
C ARG A 45 -5.94 48.97 17.34
N LYS A 46 -5.70 47.75 17.84
CA LYS A 46 -5.95 46.49 17.13
C LYS A 46 -7.31 46.52 16.42
N GLY A 47 -7.34 46.17 15.14
CA GLY A 47 -8.57 46.19 14.34
C GLY A 47 -9.02 47.56 13.82
N LYS A 48 -8.29 48.65 14.12
CA LYS A 48 -8.67 50.02 13.74
C LYS A 48 -7.62 50.73 12.88
N VAL A 49 -6.73 49.97 12.26
CA VAL A 49 -5.78 50.51 11.28
C VAL A 49 -6.54 50.94 10.02
N PRO A 50 -6.39 52.18 9.52
CA PRO A 50 -7.03 52.65 8.29
C PRO A 50 -6.61 51.83 7.05
N MET A 51 -7.57 51.58 6.15
CA MET A 51 -7.37 50.77 4.94
C MET A 51 -6.21 51.27 4.03
N PRO A 52 -6.01 52.58 3.81
CA PRO A 52 -4.88 53.04 3.00
C PRO A 52 -3.50 52.69 3.58
N LEU A 53 -3.38 52.64 4.91
CA LEU A 53 -2.13 52.24 5.58
C LEU A 53 -1.93 50.72 5.51
N LEU A 54 -3.00 49.95 5.66
CA LEU A 54 -2.98 48.50 5.47
C LEU A 54 -2.58 48.14 4.03
N LYS A 55 -3.17 48.79 3.04
CA LYS A 55 -2.85 48.60 1.62
C LYS A 55 -1.39 48.95 1.32
N LYS A 56 -0.87 50.04 1.88
CA LYS A 56 0.53 50.42 1.71
C LYS A 56 1.51 49.41 2.31
N GLN A 57 1.15 48.77 3.43
CA GLN A 57 2.05 47.87 4.15
C GLN A 57 1.93 46.40 3.73
N PHE A 58 0.73 45.95 3.35
CA PHE A 58 0.42 44.55 3.07
C PHE A 58 -0.13 44.31 1.65
N GLY A 59 -0.55 45.35 0.93
CA GLY A 59 -1.23 45.21 -0.36
C GLY A 59 -0.37 44.54 -1.43
N GLU A 60 0.92 44.90 -1.51
CA GLU A 60 1.86 44.27 -2.47
C GLU A 60 2.06 42.78 -2.16
N ARG A 61 2.17 42.42 -0.88
CA ARG A 61 2.29 41.02 -0.44
C ARG A 61 1.03 40.20 -0.75
N LEU A 62 -0.14 40.82 -0.60
CA LEU A 62 -1.43 40.17 -0.88
C LEU A 62 -1.77 40.14 -2.36
N MET A 63 -1.07 40.91 -3.21
CA MET A 63 -1.38 41.00 -4.63
C MET A 63 -1.21 39.65 -5.35
N GLY A 64 -0.12 38.92 -5.07
CA GLY A 64 0.10 37.59 -5.66
C GLY A 64 -0.97 36.58 -5.22
N GLU A 65 -1.33 36.60 -3.94
CA GLU A 65 -2.37 35.72 -3.38
C GLU A 65 -3.77 36.07 -3.90
N ALA A 66 -4.07 37.36 -4.07
CA ALA A 66 -5.32 37.83 -4.65
C ALA A 66 -5.41 37.49 -6.14
N MET A 67 -4.29 37.60 -6.87
CA MET A 67 -4.20 37.21 -8.27
C MET A 67 -4.46 35.71 -8.43
N GLN A 68 -3.77 34.87 -7.67
CA GLN A 68 -3.95 33.42 -7.70
C GLN A 68 -5.40 33.04 -7.40
N GLU A 69 -5.97 33.52 -6.30
CA GLU A 69 -7.36 33.19 -5.93
C GLU A 69 -8.37 33.68 -6.98
N THR A 70 -8.13 34.83 -7.61
CA THR A 70 -9.02 35.33 -8.66
C THR A 70 -8.96 34.45 -9.91
N ILE A 71 -7.76 33.99 -10.30
CA ILE A 71 -7.59 33.06 -11.42
C ILE A 71 -8.20 31.69 -11.09
N ASP A 72 -7.98 31.16 -9.88
CA ASP A 72 -8.53 29.89 -9.44
C ASP A 72 -10.07 29.94 -9.43
N GLY A 73 -10.66 31.03 -8.95
CA GLY A 73 -12.10 31.26 -9.01
C GLY A 73 -12.65 31.38 -10.43
N ALA A 74 -11.91 32.02 -11.34
CA ALA A 74 -12.24 32.10 -12.77
C ALA A 74 -12.32 30.70 -13.39
N MET A 75 -11.31 29.90 -13.10
CA MET A 75 -11.15 28.56 -13.63
C MET A 75 -12.25 27.63 -13.10
N SER A 76 -12.54 27.69 -11.79
CA SER A 76 -13.65 26.95 -11.20
C SER A 76 -14.98 27.33 -11.86
N SER A 77 -15.25 28.62 -12.02
CA SER A 77 -16.49 29.09 -12.66
C SER A 77 -16.59 28.63 -14.12
N HIS A 78 -15.47 28.66 -14.86
CA HIS A 78 -15.40 28.15 -16.23
C HIS A 78 -15.74 26.64 -16.30
N PHE A 79 -15.19 25.83 -15.41
CA PHE A 79 -15.50 24.39 -15.37
C PHE A 79 -16.95 24.12 -14.97
N ASP A 80 -17.51 24.89 -14.04
CA ASP A 80 -18.92 24.77 -13.65
C ASP A 80 -19.86 25.13 -14.80
N GLU A 81 -19.54 26.18 -15.57
CA GLU A 81 -20.34 26.65 -16.71
C GLU A 81 -20.22 25.74 -17.94
N SER A 82 -19.00 25.27 -18.24
CA SER A 82 -18.75 24.40 -19.39
C SER A 82 -19.15 22.95 -19.13
N GLY A 83 -19.10 22.50 -17.87
CA GLY A 83 -19.19 21.09 -17.49
C GLY A 83 -17.90 20.30 -17.80
N ASP A 84 -16.86 20.96 -18.31
CA ASP A 84 -15.60 20.31 -18.65
C ASP A 84 -14.89 19.84 -17.38
N ARG A 85 -14.41 18.60 -17.41
CA ARG A 85 -13.56 18.03 -16.36
C ARG A 85 -12.15 17.91 -16.91
N PRO A 86 -11.15 18.62 -16.37
CA PRO A 86 -9.79 18.53 -16.90
C PRO A 86 -9.16 17.18 -16.51
N ALA A 87 -8.47 16.55 -17.45
CA ALA A 87 -7.79 15.26 -17.28
C ALA A 87 -6.60 15.34 -16.30
N MET A 88 -5.92 16.49 -16.31
CA MET A 88 -4.83 16.85 -15.39
C MET A 88 -5.04 18.28 -14.89
N GLN A 89 -4.20 18.73 -13.96
CA GLN A 89 -4.21 20.15 -13.56
C GLN A 89 -3.97 21.05 -14.78
N PRO A 90 -4.83 22.06 -15.02
CA PRO A 90 -4.65 23.00 -16.13
C PRO A 90 -3.31 23.73 -16.04
N GLN A 91 -2.66 23.92 -17.18
CA GLN A 91 -1.48 24.76 -17.27
C GLN A 91 -1.90 26.22 -17.38
N VAL A 92 -1.36 27.05 -16.51
CA VAL A 92 -1.68 28.47 -16.39
C VAL A 92 -0.39 29.26 -16.59
N LYS A 93 -0.35 30.14 -17.59
CA LYS A 93 0.81 30.97 -17.90
C LYS A 93 0.39 32.43 -18.02
N MET A 94 1.08 33.34 -17.33
CA MET A 94 0.89 34.77 -17.56
C MET A 94 1.42 35.11 -18.96
N THR A 95 0.64 35.86 -19.73
CA THR A 95 1.04 36.27 -21.08
C THR A 95 1.93 37.52 -21.08
N ASP A 96 1.94 38.27 -19.98
CA ASP A 96 2.73 39.48 -19.80
C ASP A 96 3.77 39.30 -18.69
N GLU A 97 5.03 39.12 -19.07
CA GLU A 97 6.17 38.96 -18.15
C GLU A 97 6.57 40.29 -17.49
N ASP A 98 6.16 41.43 -18.04
CA ASP A 98 6.49 42.78 -17.56
C ASP A 98 5.34 43.42 -16.75
N TRP A 99 4.35 42.63 -16.34
CA TRP A 99 3.15 43.09 -15.63
C TRP A 99 3.48 43.91 -14.37
N LYS A 100 2.77 45.02 -14.15
CA LYS A 100 2.92 45.87 -12.96
C LYS A 100 1.63 45.99 -12.17
N PRO A 101 1.71 46.20 -10.84
CA PRO A 101 0.52 46.50 -10.03
C PRO A 101 -0.24 47.71 -10.58
N GLY A 102 -1.50 47.48 -10.96
CA GLY A 102 -2.35 48.49 -11.59
C GLY A 102 -2.64 48.21 -13.08
N ASP A 103 -1.94 47.26 -13.69
CA ASP A 103 -2.24 46.75 -15.04
C ASP A 103 -3.22 45.57 -14.97
N ASP A 104 -3.93 45.34 -16.07
CA ASP A 104 -4.77 44.15 -16.22
C ASP A 104 -3.88 42.91 -16.32
N VAL A 105 -4.31 41.81 -15.70
CA VAL A 105 -3.63 40.52 -15.77
C VAL A 105 -4.28 39.68 -16.85
N THR A 106 -3.48 39.20 -17.80
CA THR A 106 -3.92 38.26 -18.82
C THR A 106 -3.16 36.94 -18.68
N VAL A 107 -3.92 35.85 -18.67
CA VAL A 107 -3.42 34.52 -18.41
C VAL A 107 -3.94 33.57 -19.48
N GLU A 108 -3.05 32.74 -20.01
CA GLU A 108 -3.40 31.64 -20.88
C GLU A 108 -3.56 30.36 -20.03
N MET A 109 -4.75 29.78 -20.12
CA MET A 109 -5.11 28.52 -19.49
C MET A 109 -5.25 27.46 -20.57
N THR A 110 -4.51 26.36 -20.45
CA THR A 110 -4.62 25.20 -21.35
C THR A 110 -4.84 23.93 -20.56
N TYR A 111 -5.71 23.06 -21.04
CA TYR A 111 -5.98 21.77 -20.44
C TYR A 111 -6.51 20.78 -21.48
N GLU A 112 -6.54 19.51 -21.10
CA GLU A 112 -7.23 18.47 -21.86
C GLU A 112 -8.52 18.13 -21.12
N ALA A 113 -9.67 18.24 -21.78
CA ALA A 113 -10.95 17.80 -21.25
C ALA A 113 -10.99 16.26 -21.24
N LEU A 114 -11.58 15.68 -20.19
CA LEU A 114 -11.90 14.26 -20.18
C LEU A 114 -12.87 13.95 -21.33
N PRO A 115 -12.67 12.81 -22.04
CA PRO A 115 -13.52 12.43 -23.15
C PRO A 115 -14.94 12.13 -22.68
N GLU A 116 -15.91 12.33 -23.57
CA GLU A 116 -17.24 11.76 -23.40
C GLU A 116 -17.16 10.26 -23.63
N ILE A 117 -17.37 9.48 -22.56
CA ILE A 117 -17.28 8.02 -22.62
C ILE A 117 -18.66 7.45 -23.02
N PRO A 118 -18.74 6.65 -24.10
CA PRO A 118 -19.98 6.00 -24.51
C PRO A 118 -20.58 5.13 -23.41
N GLU A 119 -21.91 4.99 -23.40
CA GLU A 119 -22.57 4.05 -22.48
C GLU A 119 -22.33 2.60 -22.88
N THR A 120 -21.94 1.80 -21.89
CA THR A 120 -21.70 0.36 -22.05
C THR A 120 -22.89 -0.43 -21.51
N ASP A 121 -23.43 -1.33 -22.31
CA ASP A 121 -24.42 -2.30 -21.82
C ASP A 121 -23.70 -3.41 -21.02
N LEU A 122 -23.57 -3.19 -19.72
CA LEU A 122 -22.89 -4.11 -18.81
C LEU A 122 -23.55 -5.50 -18.79
N LYS A 123 -24.85 -5.61 -19.09
CA LYS A 123 -25.58 -6.88 -19.13
C LYS A 123 -25.23 -7.74 -20.34
N ALA A 124 -24.69 -7.13 -21.39
CA ALA A 124 -24.24 -7.86 -22.57
C ALA A 124 -22.88 -8.54 -22.36
N ILE A 125 -22.14 -8.16 -21.30
CA ILE A 125 -20.85 -8.74 -20.95
C ILE A 125 -21.09 -10.13 -20.37
N LYS A 126 -20.44 -11.13 -20.96
CA LYS A 126 -20.51 -12.54 -20.54
C LYS A 126 -19.22 -12.93 -19.87
N LEU A 127 -19.30 -13.44 -18.64
CA LEU A 127 -18.16 -13.84 -17.85
C LEU A 127 -18.33 -15.26 -17.31
N GLU A 128 -17.22 -15.98 -17.20
CA GLU A 128 -17.17 -17.28 -16.53
C GLU A 128 -16.50 -17.12 -15.17
N LYS A 129 -17.22 -17.47 -14.10
CA LYS A 129 -16.67 -17.61 -12.75
C LYS A 129 -16.19 -19.04 -12.56
N LEU A 130 -14.88 -19.21 -12.50
CA LEU A 130 -14.27 -20.51 -12.22
C LEU A 130 -14.54 -20.91 -10.76
N ILE A 131 -15.01 -22.14 -10.55
CA ILE A 131 -15.23 -22.69 -9.21
C ILE A 131 -14.34 -23.92 -9.04
N VAL A 132 -13.49 -23.87 -8.02
CA VAL A 132 -12.62 -24.99 -7.64
C VAL A 132 -12.97 -25.39 -6.22
N GLU A 133 -13.40 -26.63 -6.06
CA GLU A 133 -13.55 -27.23 -4.73
C GLU A 133 -12.22 -27.91 -4.35
N PRO A 134 -11.67 -27.64 -3.16
CA PRO A 134 -10.44 -28.29 -2.70
C PRO A 134 -10.62 -29.81 -2.63
N ALA A 135 -9.78 -30.55 -3.36
CA ALA A 135 -9.76 -32.00 -3.27
C ALA A 135 -9.12 -32.47 -1.95
N GLU A 136 -9.46 -33.66 -1.47
CA GLU A 136 -8.86 -34.21 -0.24
C GLU A 136 -7.32 -34.30 -0.31
N ALA A 137 -6.77 -34.54 -1.49
CA ALA A 137 -5.32 -34.57 -1.73
C ALA A 137 -4.66 -33.21 -1.43
N GLU A 138 -5.31 -32.11 -1.85
CA GLU A 138 -4.83 -30.74 -1.62
C GLU A 138 -4.89 -30.35 -0.14
N ILE A 139 -5.96 -30.76 0.54
CA ILE A 139 -6.10 -30.57 1.99
C ILE A 139 -5.00 -31.36 2.72
N THR A 140 -4.71 -32.57 2.28
CA THR A 140 -3.67 -33.42 2.86
C THR A 140 -2.29 -32.81 2.64
N GLU A 141 -1.97 -32.36 1.43
CA GLU A 141 -0.71 -31.68 1.13
C GLU A 141 -0.53 -30.41 1.98
N ALA A 142 -1.59 -29.61 2.13
CA ALA A 142 -1.56 -28.43 2.99
C ALA A 142 -1.33 -28.77 4.47
N LEU A 143 -1.95 -29.84 4.97
CA LEU A 143 -1.71 -30.35 6.32
C LEU A 143 -0.29 -30.88 6.50
N GLU A 144 0.27 -31.57 5.50
CA GLU A 144 1.67 -32.02 5.52
C GLU A 144 2.64 -30.83 5.57
N LYS A 145 2.36 -29.75 4.82
CA LYS A 145 3.12 -28.50 4.90
C LYS A 145 3.02 -27.87 6.28
N LEU A 146 1.81 -27.76 6.85
CA LEU A 146 1.58 -27.25 8.20
C LEU A 146 2.33 -28.09 9.25
N ALA A 147 2.24 -29.41 9.17
CA ALA A 147 2.95 -30.34 10.04
C ALA A 147 4.48 -30.24 9.88
N GLY A 148 4.96 -29.93 8.67
CA GLY A 148 6.37 -29.64 8.39
C GLY A 148 6.84 -28.35 9.07
N THR A 149 5.98 -27.34 9.20
CA THR A 149 6.29 -26.10 9.95
C THR A 149 6.14 -26.26 11.47
N ALA A 150 5.24 -27.13 11.92
CA ALA A 150 5.09 -27.51 13.31
C ALA A 150 6.13 -28.57 13.67
N GLN A 151 7.34 -28.13 13.97
CA GLN A 151 8.40 -29.02 14.42
C GLN A 151 8.04 -29.60 15.79
N THR A 152 7.78 -30.91 15.85
CA THR A 152 7.64 -31.64 17.12
C THR A 152 8.96 -32.28 17.49
N TYR A 153 9.09 -32.72 18.74
CA TYR A 153 10.34 -33.27 19.24
C TYR A 153 10.09 -34.61 19.94
N ALA A 154 10.81 -35.64 19.51
CA ALA A 154 10.74 -36.98 20.08
C ALA A 154 12.07 -37.33 20.75
N ASP A 155 12.03 -38.07 21.86
CA ASP A 155 13.24 -38.43 22.61
C ASP A 155 14.27 -39.13 21.70
N ARG A 156 15.52 -38.64 21.72
CA ARG A 156 16.62 -39.33 21.08
C ARG A 156 16.88 -40.65 21.80
N ARG A 157 17.43 -41.62 21.06
CA ARG A 157 17.91 -42.88 21.64
C ARG A 157 18.83 -42.59 22.83
N LYS A 158 18.59 -43.25 23.96
CA LYS A 158 19.38 -43.10 25.19
C LYS A 158 20.89 -43.12 24.91
N GLY A 159 21.61 -42.11 25.41
CA GLY A 159 23.06 -41.95 25.22
C GLY A 159 23.49 -41.20 23.94
N SER A 160 22.54 -40.75 23.12
CA SER A 160 22.83 -39.88 21.97
C SER A 160 23.25 -38.49 22.43
N LYS A 161 24.21 -37.89 21.70
CA LYS A 161 24.62 -36.51 21.88
C LYS A 161 23.62 -35.56 21.21
N ALA A 162 23.33 -34.43 21.85
CA ALA A 162 22.58 -33.32 21.28
C ALA A 162 23.33 -32.74 20.08
N LYS A 163 22.56 -32.31 19.08
CA LYS A 163 23.02 -31.65 17.86
C LYS A 163 22.26 -30.35 17.67
N GLU A 164 22.81 -29.48 16.84
CA GLU A 164 22.09 -28.32 16.33
C GLU A 164 20.74 -28.75 15.72
N GLY A 165 19.67 -28.03 16.05
CA GLY A 165 18.28 -28.35 15.71
C GLY A 165 17.55 -29.29 16.67
N ASP A 166 18.22 -29.87 17.67
CA ASP A 166 17.57 -30.66 18.72
C ASP A 166 16.91 -29.76 19.79
N GLN A 167 15.85 -30.27 20.41
CA GLN A 167 15.30 -29.68 21.63
C GLN A 167 15.87 -30.39 22.85
N VAL A 168 16.53 -29.65 23.72
CA VAL A 168 16.97 -30.11 25.03
C VAL A 168 16.00 -29.62 26.10
N ILE A 169 15.60 -30.50 27.00
CA ILE A 169 14.86 -30.12 28.22
C ILE A 169 15.91 -29.89 29.29
N ILE A 170 16.02 -28.65 29.77
CA ILE A 170 17.08 -28.24 30.70
C ILE A 170 16.50 -27.63 31.98
N ASP A 171 17.18 -27.90 33.09
CA ASP A 171 17.13 -27.06 34.27
C ASP A 171 18.39 -26.21 34.27
N PHE A 172 18.30 -24.92 34.57
CA PHE A 172 19.49 -24.09 34.65
C PHE A 172 19.42 -23.11 35.83
N VAL A 173 20.59 -22.78 36.38
CA VAL A 173 20.77 -21.73 37.39
C VAL A 173 21.95 -20.85 37.00
N GLY A 174 21.66 -19.61 36.64
CA GLY A 174 22.62 -18.57 36.29
C GLY A 174 23.17 -17.86 37.51
N LYS A 175 24.50 -17.66 37.52
CA LYS A 175 25.27 -17.03 38.59
C LYS A 175 26.20 -15.96 38.03
N LEU A 176 26.33 -14.85 38.74
CA LEU A 176 27.37 -13.85 38.53
C LEU A 176 28.47 -14.07 39.56
N GLY A 177 29.58 -14.68 39.14
CA GLY A 177 30.56 -15.22 40.08
C GLY A 177 29.94 -16.39 40.86
N ASP A 178 29.75 -16.22 42.17
CA ASP A 178 29.17 -17.23 43.06
C ASP A 178 27.69 -16.96 43.44
N GLU A 179 27.13 -15.80 43.06
CA GLU A 179 25.78 -15.40 43.47
C GLU A 179 24.75 -15.64 42.33
N PRO A 180 23.66 -16.39 42.58
CA PRO A 180 22.58 -16.53 41.60
C PRO A 180 21.84 -15.19 41.41
N PHE A 181 21.42 -14.91 40.18
CA PHE A 181 20.69 -13.68 39.85
C PHE A 181 19.22 -13.96 39.48
N GLU A 182 18.36 -12.95 39.70
CA GLU A 182 16.93 -13.05 39.44
C GLU A 182 16.64 -13.15 37.93
N GLY A 183 15.75 -14.08 37.55
CA GLY A 183 15.45 -14.39 36.14
C GLY A 183 16.49 -15.31 35.46
N GLY A 184 17.52 -15.75 36.19
CA GLY A 184 18.56 -16.64 35.69
C GLY A 184 18.30 -18.12 35.89
N SER A 185 17.12 -18.56 36.35
CA SER A 185 16.84 -19.97 36.59
C SER A 185 15.48 -20.43 36.09
N ALA A 186 15.43 -21.63 35.52
CA ALA A 186 14.20 -22.30 35.13
C ALA A 186 14.34 -23.82 35.29
N GLU A 187 13.21 -24.50 35.48
CA GLU A 187 13.11 -25.96 35.52
C GLU A 187 12.26 -26.43 34.33
N ASP A 188 12.59 -27.60 33.77
CA ASP A 188 11.92 -28.26 32.64
C ASP A 188 11.78 -27.37 31.40
N TYR A 189 12.75 -26.49 31.18
CA TYR A 189 12.70 -25.52 30.09
C TYR A 189 13.05 -26.20 28.74
N PRO A 190 12.16 -26.15 27.73
CA PRO A 190 12.46 -26.67 26.40
C PRO A 190 13.25 -25.64 25.58
N LEU A 191 14.52 -25.94 25.30
CA LEU A 191 15.40 -25.10 24.48
C LEU A 191 15.75 -25.81 23.17
N VAL A 192 15.52 -25.16 22.04
CA VAL A 192 15.94 -25.66 20.72
C VAL A 192 17.34 -25.10 20.42
N LEU A 193 18.30 -25.98 20.16
CA LEU A 193 19.68 -25.59 19.88
C LEU A 193 19.79 -24.97 18.47
N GLY A 194 20.34 -23.76 18.38
CA GLY A 194 20.41 -22.97 17.15
C GLY A 194 19.16 -22.10 16.91
N SER A 195 18.37 -21.83 17.95
CA SER A 195 17.17 -20.96 17.85
C SER A 195 17.46 -19.49 18.10
N ASP A 196 18.66 -19.17 18.59
CA ASP A 196 19.06 -17.83 19.05
C ASP A 196 18.09 -17.24 20.09
N SER A 197 17.40 -18.11 20.83
CA SER A 197 16.46 -17.70 21.87
C SER A 197 17.16 -17.36 23.18
N PHE A 198 18.38 -17.87 23.37
CA PHE A 198 19.26 -17.59 24.51
C PHE A 198 20.41 -16.66 24.13
N ILE A 199 21.21 -16.28 25.12
CA ILE A 199 22.39 -15.42 24.95
C ILE A 199 23.38 -16.12 24.01
N PRO A 200 23.97 -15.40 23.03
CA PRO A 200 24.96 -15.98 22.13
C PRO A 200 26.07 -16.75 22.86
N GLY A 201 26.38 -17.94 22.37
CA GLY A 201 27.35 -18.86 22.97
C GLY A 201 26.79 -19.78 24.07
N PHE A 202 25.53 -19.60 24.51
CA PHE A 202 24.89 -20.51 25.46
C PHE A 202 24.51 -21.84 24.79
N GLU A 203 23.78 -21.75 23.68
CA GLU A 203 23.26 -22.93 22.95
C GLU A 203 24.41 -23.77 22.38
N ASP A 204 25.48 -23.13 21.88
CA ASP A 204 26.66 -23.80 21.31
C ASP A 204 27.36 -24.73 22.30
N GLN A 205 27.38 -24.37 23.59
CA GLN A 205 28.02 -25.16 24.63
C GLN A 205 27.19 -26.38 25.07
N LEU A 206 25.90 -26.40 24.73
CA LEU A 206 25.01 -27.54 24.96
C LEU A 206 25.02 -28.53 23.78
N VAL A 207 25.59 -28.15 22.63
CA VAL A 207 25.81 -29.06 21.51
C VAL A 207 26.79 -30.15 21.92
N GLY A 208 26.36 -31.41 21.81
CA GLY A 208 27.16 -32.57 22.20
C GLY A 208 26.83 -33.15 23.58
N ALA A 209 26.03 -32.45 24.40
CA ALA A 209 25.57 -32.93 25.71
C ALA A 209 24.58 -34.10 25.57
N LYS A 210 24.49 -34.95 26.59
CA LYS A 210 23.54 -36.07 26.66
C LYS A 210 22.47 -35.80 27.72
N ALA A 211 21.38 -36.56 27.66
CA ALA A 211 20.44 -36.63 28.76
C ALA A 211 21.16 -37.10 30.03
N GLU A 212 20.82 -36.46 31.16
CA GLU A 212 21.41 -36.56 32.49
C GLU A 212 22.81 -35.93 32.63
N ASP A 213 23.34 -35.23 31.62
CA ASP A 213 24.61 -34.50 31.76
C ASP A 213 24.41 -33.17 32.50
N GLU A 214 25.34 -32.88 33.41
CA GLU A 214 25.51 -31.57 34.03
C GLU A 214 26.60 -30.81 33.26
N VAL A 215 26.26 -29.64 32.72
CA VAL A 215 27.12 -28.80 31.90
C VAL A 215 27.18 -27.41 32.52
N THR A 216 28.39 -26.94 32.83
CA THR A 216 28.61 -25.55 33.24
C THR A 216 28.89 -24.73 31.99
N VAL A 217 27.99 -23.80 31.68
CA VAL A 217 28.05 -22.93 30.50
C VAL A 217 28.49 -21.54 30.94
N THR A 218 29.57 -21.02 30.36
CA THR A 218 30.05 -19.66 30.65
C THR A 218 29.80 -18.75 29.45
N VAL A 219 29.05 -17.66 29.66
CA VAL A 219 28.68 -16.70 28.60
C VAL A 219 28.84 -15.27 29.08
N THR A 220 29.12 -14.38 28.12
CA THR A 220 29.18 -12.93 28.37
C THR A 220 27.94 -12.29 27.80
N PHE A 221 27.21 -11.57 28.65
CA PHE A 221 26.03 -10.83 28.21
C PHE A 221 26.41 -9.70 27.24
N PRO A 222 25.65 -9.49 26.15
CA PRO A 222 25.86 -8.38 25.23
C PRO A 222 25.82 -7.01 25.93
N GLU A 223 26.55 -6.02 25.41
CA GLU A 223 26.55 -4.65 25.96
C GLU A 223 25.17 -3.97 25.87
N ASN A 224 24.34 -4.40 24.93
CA ASN A 224 22.98 -3.89 24.68
C ASN A 224 21.87 -4.69 25.41
N TYR A 225 22.21 -5.55 26.38
CA TYR A 225 21.24 -6.39 27.07
C TYR A 225 20.23 -5.58 27.92
N GLY A 226 18.95 -5.98 27.97
CA GLY A 226 17.89 -5.18 28.59
C GLY A 226 18.04 -4.93 30.10
N ALA A 227 18.74 -5.82 30.82
CA ALA A 227 18.97 -5.71 32.26
C ALA A 227 20.33 -5.05 32.56
N GLU A 228 20.32 -3.82 33.11
CA GLU A 228 21.53 -3.01 33.35
C GLU A 228 22.56 -3.69 34.25
N ASN A 229 22.11 -4.55 35.17
CA ASN A 229 22.95 -5.30 36.08
C ASN A 229 23.70 -6.46 35.41
N LEU A 230 23.30 -6.87 34.20
CA LEU A 230 23.87 -8.02 33.46
C LEU A 230 24.70 -7.59 32.24
N LYS A 231 24.50 -6.39 31.69
CA LYS A 231 25.22 -5.87 30.49
C LYS A 231 26.74 -6.06 30.58
N GLY A 232 27.33 -6.71 29.58
CA GLY A 232 28.78 -6.88 29.45
C GLY A 232 29.44 -7.74 30.53
N LYS A 233 28.67 -8.37 31.43
CA LYS A 233 29.21 -9.23 32.48
C LYS A 233 29.28 -10.68 32.02
N GLU A 234 30.31 -11.36 32.50
CA GLU A 234 30.43 -12.81 32.39
C GLU A 234 29.59 -13.47 33.47
N ALA A 235 28.80 -14.48 33.08
CA ALA A 235 27.99 -15.28 33.97
C ALA A 235 28.16 -16.76 33.67
N THR A 236 27.98 -17.56 34.71
CA THR A 236 28.10 -19.01 34.67
C THR A 236 26.74 -19.63 34.93
N PHE A 237 26.32 -20.56 34.09
CA PHE A 237 25.06 -21.28 34.21
C PHE A 237 25.36 -22.75 34.47
N ASP A 238 24.87 -23.25 35.60
CA ASP A 238 24.84 -24.68 35.86
C ASP A 238 23.60 -25.25 35.18
N VAL A 239 23.80 -26.00 34.09
CA VAL A 239 22.73 -26.54 33.27
C VAL A 239 22.68 -28.07 33.44
N THR A 240 21.52 -28.59 33.82
CA THR A 240 21.25 -30.03 33.84
C THR A 240 20.37 -30.39 32.66
N VAL A 241 20.88 -31.23 31.75
CA VAL A 241 20.11 -31.68 30.59
C VAL A 241 19.25 -32.88 30.99
N LYS A 242 17.95 -32.68 31.20
CA LYS A 242 17.02 -33.77 31.55
C LYS A 242 16.75 -34.71 30.37
N ALA A 243 16.54 -34.16 29.18
CA ALA A 243 16.24 -34.94 27.99
C ALA A 243 16.79 -34.28 26.73
N VAL A 244 17.14 -35.10 25.73
CA VAL A 244 17.51 -34.64 24.40
C VAL A 244 16.50 -35.21 23.42
N LYS A 245 15.81 -34.34 22.70
CA LYS A 245 14.77 -34.70 21.75
C LYS A 245 15.20 -34.28 20.34
N ALA A 246 15.07 -35.19 19.39
CA ALA A 246 15.31 -34.91 17.98
C ALA A 246 14.06 -34.30 17.35
N PRO A 247 14.24 -33.39 16.38
CA PRO A 247 13.13 -32.89 15.59
C PRO A 247 12.49 -34.03 14.81
N LYS A 248 11.17 -34.08 14.87
CA LYS A 248 10.31 -34.98 14.12
C LYS A 248 9.20 -34.12 13.48
N PRO A 249 8.85 -34.36 12.21
CA PRO A 249 7.63 -33.77 11.64
C PRO A 249 6.45 -34.06 12.58
N ALA A 250 5.60 -33.08 12.83
CA ALA A 250 4.36 -33.36 13.55
C ALA A 250 3.58 -34.46 12.84
N GLU A 251 2.95 -35.34 13.61
CA GLU A 251 1.95 -36.24 13.04
C GLU A 251 0.69 -35.42 12.76
N ILE A 252 -0.02 -35.76 11.68
CA ILE A 252 -1.28 -35.09 11.34
C ILE A 252 -2.38 -35.69 12.22
N ASP A 253 -2.50 -35.15 13.43
CA ASP A 253 -3.40 -35.60 14.49
C ASP A 253 -4.08 -34.42 15.22
N ASP A 254 -4.86 -34.73 16.26
CA ASP A 254 -5.56 -33.72 17.07
C ASP A 254 -4.61 -32.82 17.86
N ASP A 255 -3.36 -33.24 18.10
CA ASP A 255 -2.39 -32.43 18.82
C ASP A 255 -1.76 -31.38 17.90
N LEU A 256 -1.55 -31.71 16.62
CA LEU A 256 -1.25 -30.72 15.59
C LEU A 256 -2.38 -29.69 15.48
N ALA A 257 -3.64 -30.14 15.46
CA ALA A 257 -4.80 -29.25 15.38
C ALA A 257 -4.83 -28.21 16.50
N LYS A 258 -4.58 -28.63 17.74
CA LYS A 258 -4.53 -27.73 18.90
C LYS A 258 -3.42 -26.69 18.80
N GLN A 259 -2.27 -27.03 18.22
CA GLN A 259 -1.17 -26.07 18.03
C GLN A 259 -1.56 -24.91 17.10
N PHE A 260 -2.44 -25.16 16.14
CA PHE A 260 -2.96 -24.16 15.21
C PHE A 260 -4.32 -23.57 15.64
N GLY A 261 -4.77 -23.84 16.86
CA GLY A 261 -5.98 -23.26 17.43
C GLY A 261 -7.29 -23.93 16.98
N ALA A 262 -7.23 -25.15 16.45
CA ALA A 262 -8.40 -25.98 16.15
C ALA A 262 -8.69 -26.98 17.28
N GLU A 263 -9.95 -27.41 17.44
CA GLU A 263 -10.36 -28.33 18.50
C GLU A 263 -9.84 -29.77 18.26
N ASP A 264 -9.88 -30.21 17.01
CA ASP A 264 -9.46 -31.52 16.53
C ASP A 264 -9.02 -31.47 15.06
N LEU A 265 -8.53 -32.60 14.54
CA LEU A 265 -8.06 -32.70 13.16
C LEU A 265 -9.16 -32.44 12.13
N GLU A 266 -10.42 -32.75 12.43
CA GLU A 266 -11.55 -32.50 11.53
C GLU A 266 -11.81 -30.98 11.40
N ALA A 267 -11.78 -30.27 12.52
CA ALA A 267 -11.86 -28.81 12.55
C ALA A 267 -10.69 -28.16 11.80
N LEU A 268 -9.46 -28.67 11.98
CA LEU A 268 -8.29 -28.17 11.24
C LEU A 268 -8.45 -28.41 9.73
N LYS A 269 -8.92 -29.61 9.32
CA LYS A 269 -9.23 -29.91 7.91
C LYS A 269 -10.25 -28.95 7.33
N GLY A 270 -11.33 -28.66 8.07
CA GLY A 270 -12.34 -27.67 7.66
C GLY A 270 -11.77 -26.27 7.46
N GLN A 271 -10.94 -25.80 8.40
CA GLN A 271 -10.26 -24.50 8.28
C GLN A 271 -9.31 -24.45 7.08
N VAL A 272 -8.55 -25.52 6.84
CA VAL A 272 -7.66 -25.64 5.68
C VAL A 272 -8.47 -25.64 4.38
N ALA A 273 -9.59 -26.37 4.32
CA ALA A 273 -10.46 -26.40 3.16
C ALA A 273 -11.05 -25.02 2.86
N GLU A 274 -11.57 -24.30 3.87
CA GLU A 274 -12.10 -22.94 3.69
C GLU A 274 -11.00 -21.95 3.25
N ARG A 275 -9.79 -22.07 3.80
CA ARG A 275 -8.65 -21.26 3.36
C ARG A 275 -8.29 -21.53 1.90
N LEU A 276 -8.19 -22.79 1.49
CA LEU A 276 -7.91 -23.17 0.09
C LEU A 276 -9.03 -22.69 -0.84
N LYS A 277 -10.29 -22.81 -0.41
CA LYS A 277 -11.44 -22.31 -1.16
C LYS A 277 -11.40 -20.79 -1.34
N ALA A 278 -11.00 -20.05 -0.31
CA ALA A 278 -10.82 -18.61 -0.39
C ALA A 278 -9.64 -18.23 -1.32
N GLU A 279 -8.54 -18.98 -1.27
CA GLU A 279 -7.38 -18.82 -2.16
C GLU A 279 -7.76 -19.05 -3.63
N PHE A 280 -8.43 -20.16 -3.93
CA PHE A 280 -8.93 -20.45 -5.27
C PHE A 280 -9.98 -19.43 -5.73
N GLY A 281 -10.85 -18.97 -4.81
CA GLY A 281 -11.82 -17.91 -5.09
C GLY A 281 -11.15 -16.59 -5.45
N GLY A 282 -10.07 -16.22 -4.77
CA GLY A 282 -9.26 -15.04 -5.08
C GLY A 282 -8.60 -15.14 -6.46
N ALA A 283 -7.98 -16.29 -6.76
CA ALA A 283 -7.39 -16.57 -8.07
C ALA A 283 -8.45 -16.54 -9.20
N ALA A 284 -9.59 -17.20 -9.00
CA ALA A 284 -10.70 -17.19 -9.96
C ALA A 284 -11.26 -15.79 -10.18
N ARG A 285 -11.34 -14.97 -9.13
CA ARG A 285 -11.72 -13.56 -9.21
C ARG A 285 -10.72 -12.75 -10.05
N ALA A 286 -9.42 -12.98 -9.89
CA ALA A 286 -8.40 -12.30 -10.69
C ALA A 286 -8.55 -12.63 -12.19
N VAL A 287 -8.75 -13.91 -12.53
CA VAL A 287 -9.01 -14.36 -13.91
C VAL A 287 -10.28 -13.71 -14.48
N MET A 288 -11.37 -13.72 -13.71
CA MET A 288 -12.64 -13.14 -14.13
C MET A 288 -12.55 -11.61 -14.28
N LYS A 289 -11.82 -10.93 -13.38
CA LYS A 289 -11.54 -9.49 -13.46
C LYS A 289 -10.78 -9.17 -14.74
N ARG A 290 -9.73 -9.94 -15.08
CA ARG A 290 -9.03 -9.76 -16.37
C ARG A 290 -9.97 -9.92 -17.56
N ALA A 291 -10.75 -10.99 -17.60
CA ALA A 291 -11.71 -11.24 -18.67
C ALA A 291 -12.73 -10.09 -18.83
N LEU A 292 -13.17 -9.50 -17.71
CA LEU A 292 -14.01 -8.30 -17.73
C LEU A 292 -13.29 -7.11 -18.35
N LEU A 293 -12.06 -6.82 -17.92
CA LEU A 293 -11.27 -5.71 -18.46
C LEU A 293 -10.98 -5.88 -19.96
N ASP A 294 -10.72 -7.11 -20.42
CA ASP A 294 -10.57 -7.42 -21.85
C ASP A 294 -11.88 -7.14 -22.60
N ALA A 295 -13.01 -7.63 -22.09
CA ALA A 295 -14.31 -7.41 -22.72
C ALA A 295 -14.72 -5.93 -22.77
N LEU A 296 -14.38 -5.16 -21.72
CA LEU A 296 -14.63 -3.72 -21.67
C LEU A 296 -13.77 -2.95 -22.67
N ASP A 297 -12.49 -3.31 -22.81
CA ASP A 297 -11.59 -2.70 -23.79
C ASP A 297 -12.06 -2.96 -25.22
N GLU A 298 -12.51 -4.18 -25.53
CA GLU A 298 -13.07 -4.51 -26.85
C GLU A 298 -14.39 -3.78 -27.13
N ALA A 299 -15.26 -3.65 -26.12
CA ALA A 299 -16.59 -3.09 -26.28
C ALA A 299 -16.61 -1.56 -26.42
N VAL A 300 -15.64 -0.86 -25.82
CA VAL A 300 -15.68 0.59 -25.66
C VAL A 300 -14.36 1.23 -26.09
N GLN A 301 -14.42 1.99 -27.18
CA GLN A 301 -13.28 2.69 -27.76
C GLN A 301 -13.54 4.19 -27.78
N PHE A 302 -12.62 4.98 -27.24
CA PHE A 302 -12.69 6.44 -27.24
C PHE A 302 -11.27 7.04 -27.20
N GLU A 303 -11.18 8.32 -27.55
CA GLU A 303 -9.91 9.08 -27.53
C GLU A 303 -9.42 9.27 -26.10
N VAL A 304 -8.16 8.93 -25.85
CA VAL A 304 -7.51 9.07 -24.56
C VAL A 304 -6.76 10.42 -24.51
N PRO A 305 -6.83 11.20 -23.42
CA PRO A 305 -6.03 12.42 -23.25
C PRO A 305 -4.52 12.13 -23.43
N PRO A 306 -3.82 12.79 -24.37
CA PRO A 306 -2.39 12.58 -24.58
C PRO A 306 -1.54 12.75 -23.32
N SER A 307 -1.90 13.70 -22.46
CA SER A 307 -1.19 13.94 -21.20
C SER A 307 -1.26 12.75 -20.23
N LEU A 308 -2.41 12.07 -20.14
CA LEU A 308 -2.55 10.86 -19.34
C LEU A 308 -1.83 9.67 -19.97
N LEU A 309 -1.88 9.55 -21.31
CA LEU A 309 -1.16 8.53 -22.05
C LEU A 309 0.35 8.62 -21.81
N GLU A 310 0.92 9.83 -21.94
CA GLU A 310 2.35 10.08 -21.72
C GLU A 310 2.76 9.78 -20.26
N ALA A 311 1.93 10.20 -19.29
CA ALA A 311 2.17 9.95 -17.88
C ALA A 311 2.20 8.45 -17.56
N GLU A 312 1.18 7.70 -18.01
CA GLU A 312 1.09 6.25 -17.79
C GLU A 312 2.21 5.50 -18.53
N ALA A 313 2.53 5.88 -19.77
CA ALA A 313 3.61 5.26 -20.53
C ALA A 313 4.98 5.49 -19.85
N GLY A 314 5.20 6.67 -19.26
CA GLY A 314 6.36 6.96 -18.43
C GLY A 314 6.42 6.10 -17.17
N GLN A 315 5.29 5.89 -16.49
CA GLN A 315 5.23 5.00 -15.32
C GLN A 315 5.54 3.54 -15.68
N ILE A 316 4.95 3.03 -16.78
CA ILE A 316 5.21 1.68 -17.28
C ILE A 316 6.69 1.50 -17.63
N ALA A 317 7.25 2.45 -18.38
CA ALA A 317 8.65 2.40 -18.79
C ALA A 317 9.60 2.39 -17.57
N HIS A 318 9.30 3.21 -16.57
CA HIS A 318 10.04 3.27 -15.32
C HIS A 318 9.92 1.97 -14.51
N GLN A 319 8.72 1.39 -14.41
CA GLN A 319 8.49 0.14 -13.70
C GLN A 319 9.27 -1.02 -14.35
N LEU A 320 9.11 -1.22 -15.65
CA LEU A 320 9.76 -2.31 -16.38
C LEU A 320 11.29 -2.20 -16.33
N TYR A 321 11.83 -0.98 -16.40
CA TYR A 321 13.27 -0.76 -16.24
C TYR A 321 13.80 -1.28 -14.90
N HIS A 322 13.11 -1.01 -13.79
CA HIS A 322 13.53 -1.50 -12.46
C HIS A 322 13.34 -3.01 -12.29
N GLU A 323 12.37 -3.61 -12.98
CA GLU A 323 12.23 -5.08 -13.02
C GLU A 323 13.40 -5.73 -13.76
N GLU A 324 13.89 -5.09 -14.83
CA GLU A 324 15.07 -5.54 -15.59
C GLU A 324 16.41 -5.21 -14.90
N HIS A 325 16.44 -4.15 -14.07
CA HIS A 325 17.62 -3.66 -13.38
C HIS A 325 17.41 -3.64 -11.86
N PRO A 326 17.20 -4.81 -11.22
CA PRO A 326 16.88 -4.88 -9.78
C PRO A 326 18.01 -4.36 -8.88
N ASP A 327 19.25 -4.31 -9.38
CA ASP A 327 20.42 -3.75 -8.66
C ASP A 327 20.48 -2.21 -8.70
N ASP A 328 19.68 -1.58 -9.58
CA ASP A 328 19.57 -0.12 -9.69
C ASP A 328 18.53 0.39 -8.70
N HIS A 329 18.95 0.49 -7.43
CA HIS A 329 18.13 1.01 -6.34
C HIS A 329 18.06 2.55 -6.29
N GLY A 330 18.77 3.24 -7.19
CA GLY A 330 18.79 4.70 -7.27
C GLY A 330 17.80 5.22 -8.31
N HIS A 331 17.32 6.45 -8.14
CA HIS A 331 16.59 7.19 -9.18
C HIS A 331 17.53 8.03 -10.06
N ASP A 332 18.80 7.62 -10.21
CA ASP A 332 19.85 8.36 -10.93
C ASP A 332 20.06 7.86 -12.37
N HIS A 333 19.16 6.99 -12.87
CA HIS A 333 19.18 6.43 -14.22
C HIS A 333 18.72 7.41 -15.33
N GLY A 334 18.43 8.66 -14.98
CA GLY A 334 17.89 9.65 -15.92
C GLY A 334 16.45 9.33 -16.36
N ALA A 335 15.95 10.08 -17.33
CA ALA A 335 14.61 9.87 -17.88
C ALA A 335 14.59 8.63 -18.79
N ILE A 336 13.70 7.70 -18.51
CA ILE A 336 13.46 6.52 -19.35
C ILE A 336 12.37 6.89 -20.36
N GLU A 337 12.73 6.96 -21.64
CA GLU A 337 11.77 7.28 -22.69
C GLU A 337 10.83 6.08 -22.95
N PRO A 338 9.50 6.28 -23.00
CA PRO A 338 8.57 5.21 -23.33
C PRO A 338 8.75 4.69 -24.76
N THR A 339 8.68 3.37 -24.94
CA THR A 339 8.66 2.71 -26.26
C THR A 339 7.25 2.71 -26.84
N GLU A 340 7.10 2.32 -28.11
CA GLU A 340 5.77 2.12 -28.72
C GLU A 340 4.95 1.06 -27.98
N GLU A 341 5.59 0.03 -27.41
CA GLU A 341 4.90 -0.98 -26.59
C GLU A 341 4.40 -0.39 -25.26
N HIS A 342 5.21 0.45 -24.59
CA HIS A 342 4.77 1.16 -23.39
C HIS A 342 3.57 2.07 -23.67
N LEU A 343 3.58 2.77 -24.81
CA LEU A 343 2.46 3.61 -25.23
C LEU A 343 1.19 2.79 -25.48
N LYS A 344 1.29 1.63 -26.14
CA LYS A 344 0.14 0.76 -26.39
C LYS A 344 -0.46 0.21 -25.10
N LEU A 345 0.39 -0.21 -24.15
CA LEU A 345 -0.05 -0.66 -22.83
C LEU A 345 -0.69 0.47 -22.03
N ALA A 346 -0.08 1.67 -22.07
CA ALA A 346 -0.60 2.86 -21.42
C ALA A 346 -1.96 3.28 -21.96
N GLU A 347 -2.15 3.26 -23.29
CA GLU A 347 -3.43 3.61 -23.92
C GLU A 347 -4.55 2.71 -23.38
N ARG A 348 -4.30 1.40 -23.32
CA ARG A 348 -5.24 0.44 -22.77
C ARG A 348 -5.54 0.71 -21.29
N ARG A 349 -4.52 0.92 -20.45
CA ARG A 349 -4.69 1.19 -19.02
C ARG A 349 -5.45 2.49 -18.76
N VAL A 350 -5.10 3.58 -19.45
CA VAL A 350 -5.79 4.86 -19.29
C VAL A 350 -7.23 4.76 -19.77
N ARG A 351 -7.49 4.12 -20.92
CA ARG A 351 -8.86 3.92 -21.42
C ARG A 351 -9.71 3.16 -20.42
N LEU A 352 -9.23 2.02 -19.92
CA LEU A 352 -9.93 1.24 -18.91
C LEU A 352 -10.13 2.01 -17.61
N GLY A 353 -9.10 2.72 -17.13
CA GLY A 353 -9.18 3.55 -15.92
C GLY A 353 -10.24 4.65 -16.04
N LEU A 354 -10.30 5.34 -17.18
CA LEU A 354 -11.32 6.35 -17.47
C LEU A 354 -12.73 5.75 -17.55
N LEU A 355 -12.86 4.59 -18.21
CA LEU A 355 -14.13 3.87 -18.32
C LEU A 355 -14.65 3.44 -16.94
N LEU A 356 -13.81 2.81 -16.12
CA LEU A 356 -14.17 2.39 -14.76
C LEU A 356 -14.48 3.60 -13.86
N ALA A 357 -13.73 4.69 -13.96
CA ALA A 357 -14.02 5.93 -13.26
C ALA A 357 -15.40 6.50 -13.62
N GLU A 358 -15.78 6.47 -14.90
CA GLU A 358 -17.07 6.94 -15.35
C GLU A 358 -18.22 6.01 -14.93
N ILE A 359 -18.04 4.68 -15.01
CA ILE A 359 -19.00 3.70 -14.49
C ILE A 359 -19.20 3.93 -12.99
N GLY A 360 -18.12 4.00 -12.22
CA GLY A 360 -18.17 4.23 -10.78
C GLY A 360 -18.83 5.56 -10.42
N ARG A 361 -18.57 6.63 -11.18
CA ARG A 361 -19.25 7.92 -11.01
C ARG A 361 -20.75 7.82 -11.23
N LYS A 362 -21.19 7.20 -12.34
CA LYS A 362 -22.62 7.04 -12.66
C LYS A 362 -23.35 6.15 -11.65
N ALA A 363 -22.65 5.17 -11.10
CA ALA A 363 -23.14 4.26 -10.07
C ALA A 363 -22.97 4.80 -8.64
N GLU A 364 -22.41 6.00 -8.46
CA GLU A 364 -22.12 6.62 -7.16
C GLU A 364 -21.25 5.73 -6.24
N VAL A 365 -20.37 4.92 -6.84
CA VAL A 365 -19.41 4.09 -6.12
C VAL A 365 -18.42 5.00 -5.39
N SER A 366 -18.18 4.71 -4.12
CA SER A 366 -17.21 5.42 -3.29
C SER A 366 -16.49 4.49 -2.34
N VAL A 367 -15.24 4.83 -2.01
CA VAL A 367 -14.45 4.14 -0.99
C VAL A 367 -14.64 4.85 0.33
N SER A 368 -15.14 4.13 1.33
CA SER A 368 -15.37 4.64 2.67
C SER A 368 -14.07 4.81 3.45
N ASP A 369 -14.10 5.67 4.47
CA ASP A 369 -12.95 5.88 5.37
C ASP A 369 -12.56 4.59 6.12
N ASN A 370 -13.51 3.70 6.39
CA ASN A 370 -13.23 2.42 7.03
C ASN A 370 -12.46 1.48 6.08
N GLU A 371 -12.86 1.38 4.82
CA GLU A 371 -12.14 0.60 3.80
C GLU A 371 -10.72 1.14 3.61
N MET A 372 -10.56 2.46 3.52
CA MET A 372 -9.23 3.10 3.49
C MET A 372 -8.40 2.74 4.73
N THR A 373 -9.01 2.81 5.92
CA THR A 373 -8.31 2.47 7.17
C THR A 373 -7.86 1.00 7.18
N GLN A 374 -8.72 0.08 6.74
CA GLN A 374 -8.37 -1.35 6.67
C GLN A 374 -7.23 -1.60 5.67
N ALA A 375 -7.25 -0.97 4.50
CA ALA A 375 -6.19 -1.09 3.51
C ALA A 375 -4.85 -0.54 4.04
N VAL A 376 -4.87 0.62 4.70
CA VAL A 376 -3.68 1.20 5.33
C VAL A 376 -3.14 0.27 6.43
N LEU A 377 -4.01 -0.32 7.25
CA LEU A 377 -3.60 -1.30 8.27
C LEU A 377 -3.01 -2.57 7.66
N ALA A 378 -3.56 -3.06 6.55
CA ALA A 378 -3.04 -4.22 5.85
C ALA A 378 -1.63 -3.97 5.29
N GLN A 379 -1.39 -2.80 4.70
CA GLN A 379 -0.07 -2.43 4.20
C GLN A 379 0.91 -2.12 5.35
N ALA A 380 0.44 -1.52 6.46
CA ALA A 380 1.26 -1.26 7.63
C ALA A 380 1.87 -2.54 8.24
N ARG A 381 1.17 -3.70 8.15
CA ARG A 381 1.67 -5.00 8.62
C ARG A 381 2.93 -5.47 7.89
N GLN A 382 3.24 -4.92 6.72
CA GLN A 382 4.49 -5.18 6.00
C GLN A 382 5.70 -4.50 6.65
N PHE A 383 5.46 -3.57 7.60
CA PHE A 383 6.50 -2.82 8.31
C PHE A 383 6.41 -3.00 9.84
N PRO A 384 6.73 -4.20 10.39
CA PRO A 384 6.66 -4.46 11.82
C PRO A 384 7.48 -3.47 12.65
N GLY A 385 6.86 -2.88 13.68
CA GLY A 385 7.49 -1.90 14.57
C GLY A 385 7.52 -0.45 14.06
N GLN A 386 7.03 -0.19 12.84
CA GLN A 386 6.94 1.15 12.23
C GLN A 386 5.51 1.50 11.79
N GLU A 387 4.50 0.73 12.20
CA GLU A 387 3.12 0.84 11.73
C GLU A 387 2.54 2.24 11.96
N ARG A 388 2.85 2.84 13.12
CA ARG A 388 2.40 4.20 13.46
C ARG A 388 3.03 5.25 12.54
N GLN A 389 4.32 5.12 12.22
CA GLN A 389 5.01 6.06 11.34
C GLN A 389 4.48 5.95 9.91
N PHE A 390 4.22 4.73 9.43
CA PHE A 390 3.59 4.50 8.14
C PHE A 390 2.19 5.13 8.07
N PHE A 391 1.35 4.96 9.10
CA PHE A 391 0.04 5.59 9.16
C PHE A 391 0.11 7.12 9.12
N GLU A 392 1.01 7.73 9.90
CA GLU A 392 1.22 9.18 9.90
C GLU A 392 1.73 9.67 8.53
N TYR A 393 2.61 8.90 7.88
CA TYR A 393 3.11 9.18 6.54
C TYR A 393 1.99 9.17 5.49
N VAL A 394 1.18 8.11 5.44
CA VAL A 394 0.00 8.04 4.56
C VAL A 394 -0.95 9.21 4.81
N ARG A 395 -1.20 9.56 6.08
CA ARG A 395 -2.10 10.68 6.41
C ARG A 395 -1.61 12.02 5.88
N GLN A 396 -0.30 12.25 5.84
CA GLN A 396 0.30 13.50 5.35
C GLN A 396 0.50 13.53 3.83
N ASN A 397 0.55 12.36 3.19
CA ASN A 397 0.81 12.23 1.76
C ASN A 397 -0.48 11.95 0.98
N GLN A 398 -1.07 13.01 0.39
CA GLN A 398 -2.28 12.91 -0.44
C GLN A 398 -2.11 11.98 -1.65
N ALA A 399 -0.93 11.98 -2.29
CA ALA A 399 -0.68 11.12 -3.44
C ALA A 399 -0.73 9.64 -3.02
N LEU A 400 -0.12 9.29 -1.88
CA LEU A 400 -0.16 7.93 -1.34
C LEU A 400 -1.57 7.51 -0.93
N GLN A 401 -2.39 8.42 -0.40
CA GLN A 401 -3.80 8.13 -0.13
C GLN A 401 -4.56 7.77 -1.41
N GLN A 402 -4.32 8.49 -2.51
CA GLN A 402 -4.96 8.18 -3.78
C GLN A 402 -4.43 6.87 -4.36
N GLN A 403 -3.14 6.58 -4.21
CA GLN A 403 -2.55 5.30 -4.62
C GLN A 403 -3.17 4.11 -3.89
N ILE A 404 -3.50 4.24 -2.60
CA ILE A 404 -4.19 3.19 -1.83
C ILE A 404 -5.69 3.15 -2.18
N ARG A 405 -6.32 4.30 -2.44
CA ARG A 405 -7.74 4.39 -2.76
C ARG A 405 -8.07 3.85 -4.14
N ALA A 406 -7.23 4.10 -5.14
CA ALA A 406 -7.47 3.72 -6.53
C ALA A 406 -7.80 2.22 -6.71
N PRO A 407 -7.00 1.26 -6.21
CA PRO A 407 -7.31 -0.16 -6.37
C PRO A 407 -8.59 -0.57 -5.63
N LEU A 408 -8.89 0.03 -4.46
CA LEU A 408 -10.15 -0.22 -3.75
C LEU A 408 -11.35 0.27 -4.55
N PHE A 409 -11.25 1.47 -5.14
CA PHE A 409 -12.30 2.02 -5.98
C PHE A 409 -12.50 1.15 -7.21
N GLU A 410 -11.42 0.76 -7.89
CA GLU A 410 -11.44 -0.14 -9.04
C GLU A 410 -12.14 -1.46 -8.71
N ASP A 411 -11.76 -2.12 -7.61
CA ASP A 411 -12.36 -3.38 -7.19
C ASP A 411 -13.86 -3.23 -6.92
N LYS A 412 -14.30 -2.12 -6.31
CA LYS A 412 -15.73 -1.86 -6.08
C LYS A 412 -16.50 -1.60 -7.36
N VAL A 413 -15.91 -0.92 -8.33
CA VAL A 413 -16.52 -0.74 -9.65
C VAL A 413 -16.62 -2.08 -10.37
N VAL A 414 -15.57 -2.90 -10.32
CA VAL A 414 -15.57 -4.25 -10.87
C VAL A 414 -16.66 -5.11 -10.22
N ASP A 415 -16.81 -5.06 -8.90
CA ASP A 415 -17.89 -5.76 -8.18
C ASP A 415 -19.28 -5.30 -8.65
N TYR A 416 -19.48 -3.99 -8.78
CA TYR A 416 -20.72 -3.45 -9.33
C TYR A 416 -20.99 -3.95 -10.76
N VAL A 417 -19.95 -4.06 -11.60
CA VAL A 417 -20.11 -4.61 -12.96
C VAL A 417 -20.41 -6.10 -12.92
N PHE A 418 -19.77 -6.88 -12.04
CA PHE A 418 -20.07 -8.31 -11.86
C PHE A 418 -21.52 -8.57 -11.43
N GLU A 419 -22.11 -7.70 -10.61
CA GLU A 419 -23.52 -7.80 -10.21
C GLU A 419 -24.48 -7.58 -11.39
N LEU A 420 -24.04 -6.90 -12.44
CA LEU A 420 -24.86 -6.57 -13.61
C LEU A 420 -24.58 -7.44 -14.84
N ALA A 421 -23.37 -7.96 -14.97
CA ALA A 421 -22.95 -8.81 -16.08
C ALA A 421 -23.61 -10.19 -16.07
N ASP A 422 -23.64 -10.85 -17.23
CA ASP A 422 -24.08 -12.24 -17.37
C ASP A 422 -22.95 -13.18 -16.92
N VAL A 423 -22.97 -13.53 -15.62
CA VAL A 423 -21.97 -14.39 -14.99
C VAL A 423 -22.47 -15.83 -14.91
N THR A 424 -21.72 -16.75 -15.50
CA THR A 424 -21.97 -18.19 -15.40
C THR A 424 -20.91 -18.90 -14.57
N GLU A 425 -21.30 -19.89 -13.79
CA GLU A 425 -20.38 -20.67 -12.97
C GLU A 425 -19.84 -21.88 -13.73
N LYS A 426 -18.53 -22.10 -13.66
CA LYS A 426 -17.85 -23.19 -14.34
C LYS A 426 -16.94 -23.96 -13.36
N PRO A 427 -17.33 -25.17 -12.94
CA PRO A 427 -16.47 -26.03 -12.15
C PRO A 427 -15.22 -26.41 -12.95
N VAL A 428 -14.03 -26.19 -12.38
CA VAL A 428 -12.74 -26.54 -12.99
C VAL A 428 -11.81 -27.20 -11.99
N SER A 429 -10.74 -27.83 -12.49
CA SER A 429 -9.68 -28.38 -11.62
C SER A 429 -8.74 -27.27 -11.11
N LYS A 430 -7.99 -27.55 -10.05
CA LYS A 430 -6.91 -26.66 -9.57
C LYS A 430 -5.89 -26.38 -10.68
N ASP A 431 -5.49 -27.40 -11.43
CA ASP A 431 -4.52 -27.26 -12.54
C ASP A 431 -5.03 -26.33 -13.64
N ASP A 432 -6.33 -26.39 -13.96
CA ASP A 432 -6.93 -25.50 -14.96
C ASP A 432 -7.01 -24.06 -14.46
N LEU A 433 -7.32 -23.86 -13.17
CA LEU A 433 -7.27 -22.53 -12.55
C LEU A 433 -5.83 -21.99 -12.53
N GLN A 434 -4.86 -22.82 -12.17
CA GLN A 434 -3.45 -22.42 -12.16
C GLN A 434 -2.98 -22.00 -13.56
N LYS A 435 -3.29 -22.77 -14.61
CA LYS A 435 -2.97 -22.38 -15.99
C LYS A 435 -3.66 -21.08 -16.39
N ALA A 436 -4.90 -20.86 -15.94
CA ALA A 436 -5.60 -19.61 -16.21
C ALA A 436 -4.94 -18.41 -15.53
N VAL A 437 -4.40 -18.60 -14.32
CA VAL A 437 -3.62 -17.57 -13.59
C VAL A 437 -2.26 -17.34 -14.25
N GLU A 438 -1.52 -18.39 -14.60
CA GLU A 438 -0.22 -18.29 -15.29
C GLU A 438 -0.35 -17.51 -16.61
N LYS A 439 -1.46 -17.72 -17.34
CA LYS A 439 -1.76 -16.94 -18.54
C LYS A 439 -1.92 -15.44 -18.29
N LEU A 440 -2.34 -15.02 -17.09
CA LEU A 440 -2.41 -13.60 -16.72
C LEU A 440 -1.03 -12.96 -16.57
N GLU A 441 -0.02 -13.74 -16.18
CA GLU A 441 1.35 -13.25 -15.97
C GLU A 441 2.11 -13.10 -17.29
N GLU A 442 1.69 -13.84 -18.34
CA GLU A 442 2.28 -13.78 -19.68
C GLU A 442 1.72 -12.64 -20.56
N GLU A 443 0.59 -12.01 -20.19
CA GLU A 443 -0.17 -11.02 -21.00
C GLU A 443 -0.31 -9.62 -20.38
#